data_AF-A0A1F2QRA7-F1
#
_entry.id   AF-A0A1F2QRA7-F1
#
_cell.length_a   1.000
_cell.length_b   1.000
_cell.length_c   1.000
_cell.angle_alpha   90.00
_cell.angle_beta   90.00
_cell.angle_gamma   90.00
#
_symmetry.space_group_name_H-M   'P 1'
#
loop_
_entity.id
_entity.type
_entity.pdbx_description
1 polymer ?
#
loop_
_entity_poly.entity_id
_entity_poly.type
_entity_poly.pdbx_seq_one_letter_code
_entity_poly.pdbx_strand_id
1 'polypeptide(L)' 'MRVNERIRVREVRLIDEEGTQVGVLPPFEAMKLARERGLDLVEISPTAVPPVCKIMDYGKYLYELNKK' A
#
# COMPACT_ATOMS: atom_id res chain seq x y z
N MET A 1 -5.85 -8.32 4.74
CA MET A 1 -4.99 -7.39 4.00
C MET A 1 -5.44 -7.36 2.55
N ARG A 2 -5.66 -6.17 1.98
CA ARG A 2 -5.91 -6.00 0.53
C ARG A 2 -4.63 -5.50 -0.14
N VAL A 3 -4.46 -5.83 -1.41
CA VAL A 3 -3.26 -5.48 -2.21
C VAL A 3 -3.71 -5.09 -3.62
N ASN A 4 -3.05 -4.10 -4.21
CA ASN A 4 -3.24 -3.64 -5.59
C ASN A 4 -4.73 -3.46 -5.94
N GLU A 5 -5.24 -4.11 -6.99
CA GLU A 5 -6.62 -3.96 -7.49
C GLU A 5 -7.71 -4.41 -6.52
N ARG A 6 -7.33 -5.06 -5.41
CA ARG A 6 -8.28 -5.43 -4.35
C ARG A 6 -8.67 -4.24 -3.47
N ILE A 7 -7.98 -3.11 -3.58
CA ILE A 7 -8.26 -1.88 -2.84
C ILE A 7 -9.34 -1.08 -3.60
N ARG A 8 -10.58 -1.11 -3.11
CA ARG A 8 -11.77 -0.52 -3.78
C ARG A 8 -12.33 0.73 -3.08
N VAL A 9 -11.50 1.47 -2.36
CA VAL A 9 -11.91 2.69 -1.66
C VAL A 9 -11.78 3.93 -2.52
N ARG A 10 -12.36 5.06 -2.10
CA ARG A 10 -12.27 6.32 -2.85
C ARG A 10 -10.90 6.98 -2.73
N GLU A 11 -10.31 6.92 -1.54
CA GLU A 11 -9.05 7.57 -1.19
C GLU A 11 -8.28 6.70 -0.20
N VAL A 12 -6.95 6.80 -0.24
CA VAL A 12 -6.03 6.12 0.66
C VAL A 12 -4.99 7.12 1.16
N ARG A 13 -4.55 6.93 2.41
CA ARG A 13 -3.33 7.57 2.89
C ARG A 13 -2.15 6.73 2.44
N LEU A 14 -1.28 7.29 1.61
CA LEU A 14 -0.13 6.59 1.04
C LEU A 14 1.15 6.88 1.83
N ILE A 15 1.87 5.80 2.13
CA ILE A 15 3.24 5.80 2.63
C ILE A 15 4.11 5.14 1.55
N ASP A 16 5.25 5.71 1.22
CA ASP A 16 6.18 5.07 0.28
C ASP A 16 7.03 3.96 0.92
N GLU A 17 7.90 3.35 0.11
CA GLU A 17 8.83 2.32 0.53
C GLU A 17 9.86 2.80 1.56
N GLU A 18 10.24 4.08 1.52
CA GLU A 18 11.16 4.72 2.47
C GLU A 18 10.49 5.08 3.80
N GLY A 19 9.14 5.03 3.86
CA GLY A 19 8.37 5.38 5.05
C GLY A 19 7.90 6.85 5.07
N THR A 20 8.10 7.58 3.98
CA THR A 20 7.64 8.96 3.81
C THR A 20 6.14 8.98 3.54
N GLN A 21 5.44 9.93 4.17
CA GLN A 21 4.02 10.17 3.89
C GLN A 21 3.89 10.95 2.58
N VAL A 22 3.33 10.32 1.56
CA VAL A 22 3.06 10.97 0.26
C VAL A 22 1.82 11.86 0.37
N GLY A 23 0.83 11.43 1.15
CA GLY A 23 -0.41 12.18 1.38
C GLY A 23 -1.66 11.31 1.24
N VAL A 24 -2.80 11.95 1.02
CA VAL A 24 -4.07 11.28 0.71
C VAL A 24 -4.34 11.42 -0.78
N LEU A 25 -4.52 10.30 -1.46
CA LEU A 25 -4.77 10.26 -2.91
C LEU A 25 -5.67 9.09 -3.30
N PRO A 26 -6.24 9.10 -4.51
CA PRO A 26 -6.98 7.97 -5.03
C PRO A 26 -6.11 6.70 -5.15
N PRO A 27 -6.68 5.49 -4.99
CA PRO A 27 -5.92 4.25 -5.11
C PRO A 27 -5.23 4.05 -6.47
N PHE A 28 -5.78 4.61 -7.55
CA PHE A 28 -5.20 4.45 -8.89
C PHE A 28 -3.86 5.19 -9.02
N GLU A 29 -3.72 6.38 -8.41
CA GLU A 29 -2.45 7.11 -8.38
C GLU A 29 -1.43 6.40 -7.49
N ALA A 30 -1.87 5.90 -6.33
CA ALA A 30 -1.02 5.14 -5.42
C ALA A 30 -0.52 3.84 -6.08
N MET A 31 -1.38 3.18 -6.85
CA MET A 31 -1.03 1.99 -7.62
C MET A 31 -0.07 2.31 -8.76
N LYS A 32 -0.23 3.46 -9.41
CA LYS A 32 0.70 3.93 -10.45
C LYS A 32 2.11 4.12 -9.87
N LEU A 33 2.23 4.79 -8.73
CA LEU A 33 3.50 5.00 -8.02
C LEU A 33 4.15 3.66 -7.62
N ALA A 34 3.36 2.72 -7.10
CA ALA A 34 3.86 1.39 -6.77
C ALA A 34 4.40 0.65 -8.01
N ARG A 35 3.67 0.70 -9.12
CA ARG A 35 4.07 0.08 -10.40
C ARG A 35 5.31 0.71 -11.01
N GLU A 36 5.44 2.05 -10.96
CA GLU A 36 6.64 2.76 -11.44
C GLU A 36 7.90 2.35 -10.69
N ARG A 37 7.75 1.91 -9.44
CA ARG A 37 8.84 1.44 -8.57
C ARG A 37 9.04 -0.08 -8.59
N GLY A 38 8.19 -0.81 -9.32
CA GLY A 38 8.21 -2.28 -9.35
C GLY A 38 7.82 -2.93 -8.01
N LEU A 39 7.01 -2.25 -7.21
CA LEU A 39 6.55 -2.67 -5.88
C LEU A 39 5.02 -2.85 -5.86
N ASP A 40 4.50 -3.34 -4.73
CA ASP A 40 3.07 -3.52 -4.51
C ASP A 40 2.47 -2.41 -3.65
N LEU A 41 1.22 -2.04 -3.92
CA LEU A 41 0.42 -1.22 -3.03
C LEU A 41 -0.30 -2.12 -2.01
N VAL A 42 0.13 -2.07 -0.75
CA VAL A 42 -0.37 -2.94 0.31
C VAL A 42 -1.16 -2.14 1.34
N GLU A 43 -2.41 -2.54 1.61
CA GLU A 43 -3.26 -1.95 2.66
C GLU A 43 -2.80 -2.46 4.04
N ILE A 44 -2.10 -1.62 4.80
CA ILE A 44 -1.57 -1.97 6.13
C ILE A 44 -2.54 -1.65 7.26
N SER A 45 -3.43 -0.67 7.09
CA SER A 45 -4.45 -0.31 8.09
C SER A 45 -5.80 -0.07 7.42
N PRO A 46 -6.65 -1.12 7.34
CA PRO A 46 -7.99 -1.02 6.74
C PRO A 46 -8.99 -0.24 7.62
N THR A 47 -8.71 -0.09 8.92
CA THR A 47 -9.62 0.56 9.89
C THR A 47 -9.44 2.06 9.96
N ALA A 48 -8.36 2.61 9.39
CA ALA A 48 -8.14 4.04 9.31
C ALA A 48 -9.08 4.71 8.30
N VAL A 49 -9.37 6.00 8.51
CA VAL A 49 -10.17 6.84 7.60
C VAL A 49 -9.32 8.05 7.19
N PRO A 50 -8.80 8.11 5.94
CA PRO A 50 -8.82 7.06 4.92
C PRO A 50 -7.90 5.86 5.27
N PRO A 51 -8.12 4.68 4.68
CA PRO A 51 -7.26 3.51 4.90
C PRO A 51 -5.81 3.80 4.57
N VAL A 52 -4.88 3.25 5.36
CA VAL A 52 -3.45 3.46 5.14
C VAL A 52 -2.91 2.36 4.24
N CYS A 53 -2.36 2.78 3.11
CA CYS A 53 -1.65 1.92 2.18
C CYS A 53 -0.16 2.28 2.17
N LYS A 54 0.69 1.26 2.03
CA LYS A 54 2.13 1.42 1.92
C LYS A 54 2.65 0.73 0.66
N ILE A 55 3.58 1.38 -0.03
CA ILE A 55 4.32 0.80 -1.14
C ILE A 55 5.41 -0.12 -0.55
N MET A 56 5.37 -1.41 -0.88
CA MET A 56 6.37 -2.39 -0.41
C MET A 56 6.36 -3.65 -1.27
N ASP A 57 7.38 -4.49 -1.12
CA ASP A 57 7.36 -5.85 -1.67
C ASP A 57 6.46 -6.75 -0.79
N TYR A 58 5.30 -7.11 -1.33
CA TYR A 58 4.32 -7.93 -0.60
C TYR A 58 4.81 -9.37 -0.40
N GLY A 59 5.56 -9.92 -1.35
CA GLY A 59 6.10 -11.28 -1.26
C GLY A 59 7.13 -11.39 -0.13
N LYS A 60 8.06 -10.44 -0.06
CA LYS A 60 9.04 -10.34 1.03
C LYS A 60 8.35 -10.13 2.39
N TYR A 61 7.35 -9.25 2.45
CA TYR A 61 6.57 -9.01 3.66
C TYR A 61 5.90 -10.29 4.17
N LEU A 62 5.25 -11.06 3.29
CA LEU A 62 4.64 -12.33 3.65
C LEU A 62 5.67 -13.35 4.16
N TYR A 63 6.84 -13.43 3.51
CA TYR A 63 7.91 -14.32 3.95
C TYR A 63 8.39 -13.99 5.36
N GLU A 64 8.61 -12.70 5.66
CA GLU A 64 9.00 -12.24 7.00
C GLU A 64 7.91 -12.51 8.04
N LEU A 65 6.64 -12.35 7.67
CA LEU A 65 5.50 -12.59 8.57
C LEU A 65 5.31 -14.07 8.93
N ASN A 66 5.56 -14.98 7.98
CA ASN A 66 5.44 -16.43 8.19
C ASN A 66 6.61 -17.04 8.97
N LYS A 67 7.76 -16.35 9.04
CA LYS A 67 8.95 -16.82 9.76
C LYS A 67 8.90 -16.53 11.26
N LYS A 68 7.84 -15.84 11.72
CA LYS A 68 7.64 -15.38 13.08
C LYS A 68 6.47 -16.14 13.71
#